data_AF-A0A1H6SSE4-F1
#
_entry.id   AF-A0A1H6SSE4-F1
#
_cell.length_a   1.000
_cell.length_b   1.000
_cell.length_c   1.000
_cell.angle_alpha   90.00
_cell.angle_beta   90.00
_cell.angle_gamma   90.00
#
_symmetry.space_group_name_H-M   'P 1'
#
loop_
_entity.id
_entity.type
_entity.pdbx_description
1 polymer ?
#
loop_
_entity_poly.entity_id
_entity_poly.type
_entity_poly.pdbx_seq_one_letter_code
_entity_poly.pdbx_strand_id
1 'polypeptide(L)'
;MSTTHDEVAGVVDLFGALTRSELTRALDELAFKQGEAVNEAALESAIETATDAYALVEYEPATTGEDSTTETLLTVGPTAFPTLPSNAEDLPHILDYERRSVDRQRLATQVRERLTAEAEAAVDADDTDRAGELMDVSYDIEVWATVEAGEVRSTLEPLLPQD
;
A
#
# COMPACT_ATOMS: atom_id res chain seq x y z
N MET A 1 -5.46 -1.16 18.98
CA MET A 1 -5.52 -0.15 17.92
C MET A 1 -6.49 -0.60 16.85
N SER A 2 -7.44 0.25 16.48
CA SER A 2 -8.24 0.09 15.25
C SER A 2 -7.72 1.13 14.26
N THR A 3 -6.50 0.92 13.77
CA THR A 3 -5.86 1.84 12.82
C THR A 3 -6.59 1.78 11.49
N THR A 4 -7.01 2.93 10.99
CA THR A 4 -7.56 3.01 9.63
C THR A 4 -6.44 2.84 8.60
N HIS A 5 -6.79 2.50 7.36
CA HIS A 5 -5.80 2.40 6.28
C HIS A 5 -5.06 3.73 6.07
N ASP A 6 -5.76 4.86 6.19
CA ASP A 6 -5.20 6.21 6.10
C ASP A 6 -4.19 6.52 7.21
N GLU A 7 -4.43 5.99 8.41
CA GLU A 7 -3.51 6.11 9.54
C GLU A 7 -2.25 5.27 9.35
N VAL A 8 -2.37 4.05 8.83
CA VAL A 8 -1.20 3.23 8.47
C VAL A 8 -0.40 3.92 7.36
N ALA A 9 -1.07 4.41 6.32
CA ALA A 9 -0.45 5.18 5.25
C ALA A 9 0.22 6.46 5.76
N GLY A 10 -0.38 7.13 6.76
CA GLY A 10 0.19 8.29 7.44
C GLY A 10 1.51 7.99 8.14
N VAL A 11 1.64 6.83 8.79
CA VAL A 11 2.91 6.38 9.37
C VAL A 11 3.96 6.15 8.28
N VAL A 12 3.60 5.47 7.19
CA VAL A 12 4.52 5.24 6.06
C VAL A 12 4.98 6.55 5.42
N ASP A 13 4.09 7.53 5.26
CA ASP A 13 4.40 8.83 4.62
C ASP A 13 5.50 9.62 5.34
N LEU A 14 5.59 9.52 6.68
CA LEU A 14 6.67 10.12 7.46
C LEU A 14 8.05 9.70 6.98
N PHE A 15 8.17 8.43 6.59
CA PHE A 15 9.43 7.81 6.16
C PHE A 15 9.54 7.70 4.64
N GLY A 16 8.47 8.03 3.89
CA GLY A 16 8.37 7.87 2.44
C GLY A 16 8.20 6.42 2.00
N ALA A 17 9.01 5.51 2.51
CA ALA A 17 8.83 4.07 2.38
C ALA A 17 9.49 3.31 3.53
N LEU A 18 8.87 2.22 3.96
CA LEU A 18 9.35 1.33 5.02
C LEU A 18 9.37 -0.11 4.53
N THR A 19 10.25 -0.95 5.07
CA THR A 19 10.06 -2.39 4.94
C THR A 19 8.83 -2.81 5.76
N ARG A 20 8.29 -4.00 5.50
CA ARG A 20 7.18 -4.52 6.32
C ARG A 20 7.56 -4.62 7.79
N SER A 21 8.77 -5.11 8.09
CA SER A 21 9.26 -5.24 9.47
C SER A 21 9.44 -3.89 10.18
N GLU A 22 9.91 -2.85 9.46
CA GLU A 22 10.02 -1.50 9.98
C GLU A 22 8.65 -0.87 10.26
N LEU A 23 7.67 -1.08 9.37
CA LEU A 23 6.30 -0.59 9.58
C LEU A 23 5.65 -1.28 10.79
N THR A 24 5.78 -2.60 10.93
CA THR A 24 5.29 -3.34 12.09
C THR A 24 5.89 -2.79 13.38
N ARG A 25 7.21 -2.54 13.41
CA ARG A 25 7.87 -1.93 14.56
C ARG A 25 7.41 -0.49 14.82
N ALA A 26 7.17 0.30 13.79
CA ALA A 26 6.67 1.67 13.94
C ALA A 26 5.27 1.70 14.56
N LEU A 27 4.39 0.79 14.13
CA LEU A 27 3.04 0.67 14.68
C LEU A 27 3.06 0.13 16.12
N ASP A 28 3.97 -0.79 16.45
CA ASP A 28 4.15 -1.30 17.83
C ASP A 28 4.60 -0.18 18.78
N GLU A 29 5.62 0.61 18.40
CA GLU A 29 6.07 1.77 19.18
C GLU A 29 4.97 2.82 19.35
N LEU A 30 4.18 3.06 18.30
CA LEU A 30 3.04 3.98 18.35
C LEU A 30 1.97 3.48 19.32
N ALA A 31 1.61 2.19 19.28
CA ALA A 31 0.66 1.59 20.20
C ALA A 31 1.15 1.70 21.64
N PHE A 32 2.43 1.43 21.89
CA PHE A 32 3.06 1.61 23.20
C PHE A 32 2.94 3.06 23.69
N LYS A 33 3.21 4.04 22.82
CA LYS A 33 3.05 5.47 23.15
C LYS A 33 1.62 5.88 23.46
N GLN A 34 0.65 5.26 22.80
CA GLN A 34 -0.77 5.49 23.04
C GLN A 34 -1.29 4.75 24.29
N GLY A 35 -0.45 3.95 24.94
CA GLY A 35 -0.83 3.13 26.09
C GLY A 35 -1.72 1.94 25.70
N GLU A 36 -1.69 1.55 24.43
CA GLU A 36 -2.42 0.41 23.91
C GLU A 36 -1.56 -0.86 23.89
N ALA A 37 -2.19 -2.01 24.09
CA ALA A 37 -1.57 -3.30 23.86
C ALA A 37 -2.08 -3.87 22.54
N VAL A 38 -1.18 -4.05 21.60
CA VAL A 38 -1.45 -4.69 20.30
C VAL A 38 -0.49 -5.86 20.15
N ASN A 39 -0.93 -6.95 19.52
CA ASN A 39 -0.03 -8.04 19.20
C ASN A 39 0.46 -7.90 17.75
N GLU A 40 1.63 -8.45 17.48
CA GLU A 40 2.29 -8.39 16.16
C GLU A 40 1.38 -8.91 15.04
N ALA A 41 0.61 -9.98 15.29
CA ALA A 41 -0.30 -10.55 14.30
C ALA A 41 -1.42 -9.57 13.86
N ALA A 42 -1.92 -8.74 14.77
CA ALA A 42 -2.91 -7.72 14.45
C ALA A 42 -2.29 -6.58 13.63
N LEU A 43 -1.02 -6.24 13.87
CA LEU A 43 -0.28 -5.24 13.09
C LEU A 43 -0.03 -5.75 11.67
N GLU A 44 0.45 -6.97 11.52
CA GLU A 44 0.65 -7.61 10.21
C GLU A 44 -0.65 -7.69 9.42
N SER A 45 -1.75 -8.08 10.06
CA SER A 45 -3.07 -8.13 9.42
C SER A 45 -3.56 -6.75 8.98
N ALA A 46 -3.28 -5.69 9.76
CA ALA A 46 -3.62 -4.32 9.37
C ALA A 46 -2.81 -3.86 8.14
N ILE A 47 -1.52 -4.23 8.08
CA ILE A 47 -0.66 -3.95 6.92
C ILE A 47 -1.15 -4.70 5.69
N GLU A 48 -1.48 -5.98 5.82
CA GLU A 48 -2.05 -6.80 4.73
C GLU A 48 -3.33 -6.19 4.19
N THR A 49 -4.27 -5.86 5.07
CA THR A 49 -5.56 -5.26 4.68
C THR A 49 -5.34 -3.92 3.96
N ALA A 50 -4.40 -3.09 4.43
CA ALA A 50 -4.08 -1.83 3.77
C ALA A 50 -3.41 -2.04 2.39
N THR A 51 -2.59 -3.08 2.23
CA THR A 51 -1.98 -3.44 0.94
C THR A 51 -3.00 -4.01 -0.05
N ASP A 52 -3.95 -4.82 0.41
CA ASP A 52 -5.03 -5.41 -0.39
C ASP A 52 -6.01 -4.34 -0.89
N ALA A 53 -6.25 -3.33 -0.06
CA ALA A 53 -7.06 -2.16 -0.36
C ALA A 53 -6.34 -1.09 -1.20
N TYR A 54 -5.08 -1.32 -1.62
CA TYR A 54 -4.24 -0.34 -2.32
C TYR A 54 -4.00 0.97 -1.55
N ALA A 55 -4.22 0.98 -0.23
CA ALA A 55 -3.88 2.11 0.62
C ALA A 55 -2.37 2.14 0.89
N LEU A 56 -1.77 0.95 0.92
CA LEU A 56 -0.34 0.75 0.75
C LEU A 56 -0.08 0.01 -0.56
N VAL A 57 1.10 0.24 -1.13
CA VAL A 57 1.59 -0.51 -2.29
C VAL A 57 3.02 -0.95 -2.06
N GLU A 58 3.32 -2.14 -2.59
CA GLU A 58 4.68 -2.66 -2.61
C GLU A 58 5.51 -1.93 -3.66
N TYR A 59 6.78 -1.71 -3.32
CA TYR A 59 7.76 -1.05 -4.15
C TYR A 59 9.07 -1.83 -4.10
N GLU A 60 9.51 -2.27 -5.26
CA GLU A 60 10.83 -2.88 -5.42
C GLU A 60 11.78 -1.85 -6.04
N PRO A 61 12.72 -1.27 -5.26
CA PRO A 61 13.71 -0.34 -5.80
C PRO A 61 14.55 -0.97 -6.92
N ALA A 62 15.18 -0.12 -7.73
CA ALA A 62 16.17 -0.60 -8.69
C ALA A 62 17.35 -1.24 -7.94
N THR A 63 17.70 -2.47 -8.31
CA THR A 63 18.87 -3.14 -7.76
C THR A 63 20.13 -2.44 -8.30
N THR A 64 21.00 -1.98 -7.41
CA THR A 64 22.36 -1.54 -7.79
C THR A 64 23.34 -2.66 -7.49
N GLY A 65 23.58 -3.52 -8.48
CA GLY A 65 24.58 -4.58 -8.43
C GLY A 65 24.01 -6.00 -8.46
N GLU A 66 24.82 -6.94 -8.95
CA GLU A 66 24.44 -8.33 -9.26
C GLU A 66 24.10 -9.21 -8.03
N ASP A 67 24.37 -8.73 -6.80
CA ASP A 67 24.21 -9.48 -5.54
C ASP A 67 23.28 -8.81 -4.51
N SER A 68 22.47 -7.82 -4.90
CA SER A 68 21.54 -7.16 -3.97
C SER A 68 20.11 -7.68 -4.11
N THR A 69 19.69 -8.58 -3.21
CA THR A 69 18.26 -8.79 -2.93
C THR A 69 17.75 -7.49 -2.33
N THR A 70 17.13 -6.65 -3.14
CA THR A 70 16.53 -5.41 -2.66
C THR A 70 15.26 -5.77 -1.91
N GLU A 71 15.19 -5.39 -0.64
CA GLU A 71 14.03 -5.68 0.21
C GLU A 71 12.80 -4.93 -0.31
N THR A 72 11.66 -5.62 -0.39
CA THR A 72 10.39 -5.00 -0.76
C THR A 72 10.01 -3.93 0.26
N LEU A 73 9.74 -2.74 -0.24
CA LEU A 73 9.28 -1.61 0.56
C LEU A 73 7.77 -1.46 0.41
N LEU A 74 7.15 -0.86 1.41
CA LEU A 74 5.78 -0.36 1.39
C LEU A 74 5.82 1.16 1.30
N THR A 75 4.99 1.72 0.42
CA THR A 75 4.76 3.16 0.31
C THR A 75 3.26 3.44 0.23
N VAL A 76 2.88 4.72 0.33
CA VAL A 76 1.49 5.17 0.24
C VAL A 76 0.93 4.83 -1.15
N GLY A 77 -0.21 4.15 -1.18
CA GLY A 77 -0.90 3.75 -2.40
C GLY A 77 -1.98 4.73 -2.86
N PRO A 78 -2.64 4.44 -4.00
CA PRO A 78 -3.58 5.35 -4.65
C PRO A 78 -4.89 5.57 -3.89
N THR A 79 -5.34 4.62 -3.07
CA THR A 79 -6.64 4.73 -2.37
C THR A 79 -6.52 5.41 -1.00
N ALA A 80 -5.29 5.69 -0.54
CA ALA A 80 -5.06 6.31 0.74
C ALA A 80 -5.15 7.84 0.67
N PHE A 81 -5.72 8.42 1.71
CA PHE A 81 -5.59 9.83 2.07
C PHE A 81 -4.83 9.91 3.41
N PRO A 82 -3.48 9.85 3.40
CA PRO A 82 -2.70 9.68 4.62
C PRO A 82 -3.07 10.68 5.71
N THR A 83 -3.43 10.16 6.88
CA THR A 83 -3.69 10.94 8.09
C THR A 83 -2.76 10.51 9.18
N LEU A 84 -2.12 11.46 9.86
CA LEU A 84 -1.17 11.12 10.90
C LEU A 84 -1.90 10.70 12.19
N PRO A 85 -1.65 9.50 12.73
CA PRO A 85 -2.20 9.11 14.03
C PRO A 85 -1.64 9.97 15.16
N SER A 86 -2.36 10.03 16.28
CA SER A 86 -1.87 10.76 17.47
C SER A 86 -0.53 10.21 17.97
N ASN A 87 0.44 11.11 18.20
CA ASN A 87 1.81 10.82 18.65
C ASN A 87 2.73 10.15 17.60
N ALA A 88 2.28 9.99 16.35
CA ALA A 88 3.11 9.40 15.30
C ALA A 88 4.23 10.35 14.82
N GLU A 89 4.09 11.66 15.03
CA GLU A 89 5.09 12.67 14.68
C GLU A 89 6.46 12.44 15.34
N ASP A 90 6.49 11.73 16.47
CA ASP A 90 7.71 11.40 17.19
C ASP A 90 8.45 10.17 16.62
N LEU A 91 7.79 9.34 15.82
CA LEU A 91 8.34 8.06 15.35
C LEU A 91 9.69 8.22 14.62
N PRO A 92 9.89 9.22 13.72
CA PRO A 92 11.18 9.40 13.06
C PRO A 92 12.33 9.67 14.03
N HIS A 93 12.04 10.27 15.19
CA HIS A 93 13.04 10.54 16.22
C HIS A 93 13.33 9.33 17.10
N ILE A 94 12.38 8.41 17.26
CA ILE A 94 12.53 7.22 18.11
C ILE A 94 13.21 6.09 17.35
N LEU A 95 12.80 5.87 16.11
CA LEU A 95 13.21 4.70 15.32
C LEU A 95 14.53 4.93 14.57
N ASP A 96 14.92 6.19 14.38
CA ASP A 96 16.16 6.59 13.69
C ASP A 96 16.27 6.00 12.27
N TYR A 97 15.12 5.90 11.58
CA TYR A 97 15.05 5.47 10.18
C TYR A 97 15.24 6.65 9.25
N GLU A 98 16.07 6.45 8.22
CA GLU A 98 16.23 7.44 7.16
C GLU A 98 14.97 7.51 6.29
N ARG A 99 14.55 8.72 5.92
CA ARG A 99 13.46 8.91 4.96
C ARG A 99 13.91 8.43 3.58
N ARG A 100 13.19 7.46 3.01
CA ARG A 100 13.47 6.88 1.69
C ARG A 100 12.81 7.69 0.58
N SER A 101 13.52 7.85 -0.53
CA SER A 101 12.98 8.38 -1.78
C SER A 101 12.44 7.25 -2.64
N VAL A 102 11.27 7.46 -3.25
CA VAL A 102 10.61 6.48 -4.11
C VAL A 102 10.60 6.98 -5.55
N ASP A 103 11.05 6.15 -6.49
CA ASP A 103 10.94 6.45 -7.92
C ASP A 103 9.48 6.30 -8.32
N ARG A 104 8.81 7.44 -8.51
CA ARG A 104 7.39 7.49 -8.83
C ARG A 104 7.05 6.81 -10.15
N GLN A 105 7.91 6.87 -11.17
CA GLN A 105 7.62 6.25 -12.47
C GLN A 105 7.71 4.72 -12.38
N ARG A 106 8.74 4.24 -11.68
CA ARG A 106 8.91 2.81 -11.43
C ARG A 106 7.78 2.26 -10.57
N LEU A 107 7.45 2.95 -9.47
CA LEU A 107 6.33 2.61 -8.60
C LEU A 107 5.03 2.52 -9.39
N ALA A 108 4.71 3.53 -10.19
CA ALA A 108 3.50 3.56 -10.99
C ALA A 108 3.38 2.36 -11.94
N THR A 109 4.51 1.96 -12.53
CA THR A 109 4.57 0.77 -13.40
C THR A 109 4.28 -0.50 -12.62
N GLN A 110 4.92 -0.70 -11.46
CA GLN A 110 4.72 -1.87 -10.61
C GLN A 110 3.28 -1.99 -10.10
N VAL A 111 2.68 -0.87 -9.65
CA VAL A 111 1.30 -0.86 -9.17
C VAL A 111 0.33 -1.16 -10.31
N ARG A 112 0.56 -0.63 -11.51
CA ARG A 112 -0.26 -0.96 -12.69
C ARG A 112 -0.14 -2.44 -13.06
N GLU A 113 1.07 -3.00 -13.07
CA GLU A 113 1.29 -4.42 -13.37
C GLU A 113 0.59 -5.33 -12.36
N ARG A 114 0.65 -5.00 -11.06
CA ARG A 114 -0.11 -5.69 -10.01
C ARG A 114 -1.62 -5.60 -10.27
N LEU A 115 -2.13 -4.40 -10.56
CA LEU A 115 -3.55 -4.18 -10.84
C LEU A 115 -4.03 -5.00 -12.04
N THR A 116 -3.25 -5.05 -13.12
CA THR A 116 -3.56 -5.90 -14.28
C THR A 116 -3.62 -7.37 -13.91
N ALA A 117 -2.62 -7.88 -13.18
CA ALA A 117 -2.57 -9.28 -12.76
C ALA A 117 -3.73 -9.66 -11.84
N GLU A 118 -4.10 -8.79 -10.90
CA GLU A 118 -5.25 -9.02 -10.01
C GLU A 118 -6.58 -8.96 -10.76
N ALA A 119 -6.71 -8.10 -11.77
CA ALA A 119 -7.90 -8.04 -12.61
C ALA A 119 -8.09 -9.32 -13.45
N GLU A 120 -7.02 -9.83 -14.05
CA GLU A 120 -7.02 -11.12 -14.74
C GLU A 120 -7.41 -12.27 -13.79
N ALA A 121 -6.84 -12.29 -12.58
CA ALA A 121 -7.16 -13.28 -11.57
C ALA A 121 -8.64 -13.21 -11.11
N ALA A 122 -9.20 -12.02 -10.98
CA ALA A 122 -10.62 -11.84 -10.64
C ALA A 122 -11.54 -12.37 -11.75
N VAL A 123 -11.17 -12.18 -13.03
CA VAL A 123 -11.88 -12.77 -14.18
C VAL A 123 -11.80 -14.29 -14.18
N ASP A 124 -10.61 -14.85 -13.98
CA ASP A 124 -10.42 -16.29 -13.93
C ASP A 124 -11.20 -16.95 -12.77
N ALA A 125 -11.39 -16.22 -11.68
CA ALA A 125 -12.12 -16.66 -10.49
C ALA A 125 -13.64 -16.35 -10.52
N ASP A 126 -14.13 -15.60 -11.51
CA ASP A 126 -15.50 -15.03 -11.53
C ASP A 126 -15.81 -14.21 -10.26
N ASP A 127 -14.81 -13.51 -9.71
CA ASP A 127 -14.89 -12.76 -8.46
C ASP A 127 -15.41 -11.34 -8.72
N THR A 128 -16.74 -11.19 -8.72
CA THR A 128 -17.41 -9.92 -9.00
C THR A 128 -17.17 -8.86 -7.92
N ASP A 129 -17.00 -9.28 -6.66
CA ASP A 129 -16.77 -8.36 -5.55
C ASP A 129 -15.38 -7.74 -5.70
N ARG A 130 -14.35 -8.57 -5.92
CA ARG A 130 -13.00 -8.08 -6.17
C ARG A 130 -12.92 -7.27 -7.46
N ALA A 131 -13.63 -7.66 -8.51
CA ALA A 131 -13.68 -6.90 -9.76
C ALA A 131 -14.21 -5.47 -9.55
N GLY A 132 -15.19 -5.29 -8.66
CA GLY A 132 -15.73 -3.97 -8.33
C GLY A 132 -14.70 -3.09 -7.62
N GLU A 133 -13.99 -3.64 -6.64
CA GLU A 133 -12.91 -2.93 -5.95
C GLU A 133 -11.78 -2.53 -6.89
N LEU A 134 -11.33 -3.44 -7.76
CA LEU A 134 -10.26 -3.16 -8.73
C LEU A 134 -10.69 -2.14 -9.78
N MET A 135 -11.98 -2.09 -10.13
CA MET A 135 -12.54 -1.04 -10.99
C MET A 135 -12.38 0.33 -10.34
N ASP A 136 -12.71 0.49 -9.06
CA ASP A 136 -12.53 1.76 -8.34
C ASP A 136 -11.04 2.14 -8.25
N VAL A 137 -10.17 1.21 -7.87
CA VAL A 137 -8.70 1.42 -7.81
C VAL A 137 -8.14 1.87 -9.15
N SER A 138 -8.68 1.35 -10.26
CA SER A 138 -8.23 1.73 -11.60
C SER A 138 -8.48 3.20 -11.93
N TYR A 139 -9.47 3.86 -11.32
CA TYR A 139 -9.65 5.30 -11.44
C TYR A 139 -8.70 6.07 -10.55
N ASP A 140 -8.50 5.60 -9.31
CA ASP A 140 -7.61 6.25 -8.34
C ASP A 140 -6.14 6.27 -8.83
N ILE A 141 -5.67 5.18 -9.44
CA ILE A 141 -4.29 5.09 -9.92
C ILE A 141 -3.98 6.07 -11.07
N GLU A 142 -4.95 6.37 -11.95
CA GLU A 142 -4.77 7.35 -13.04
C GLU A 142 -4.54 8.75 -12.47
N VAL A 143 -5.26 9.09 -11.39
CA VAL A 143 -5.09 10.37 -10.66
C VAL A 143 -3.78 10.39 -9.87
N TRP A 144 -3.46 9.30 -9.20
CA TRP A 144 -2.32 9.20 -8.28
C TRP A 144 -0.96 9.20 -8.99
N ALA A 145 -0.83 8.52 -10.13
CA ALA A 145 0.46 8.37 -10.80
C ALA A 145 0.48 8.72 -12.30
N THR A 146 -0.60 9.29 -12.85
CA THR A 146 -0.70 9.63 -14.28
C THR A 146 -0.36 8.45 -15.19
N VAL A 147 -0.80 7.25 -14.80
CA VAL A 147 -0.75 6.04 -15.62
C VAL A 147 -2.11 5.80 -16.26
N GLU A 148 -2.13 5.02 -17.35
CA GLU A 148 -3.38 4.61 -18.00
C GLU A 148 -3.83 3.24 -17.45
N ALA A 149 -5.11 3.13 -17.07
CA ALA A 149 -5.70 1.88 -16.58
C ALA A 149 -6.95 1.47 -17.38
N GLY A 150 -7.18 2.06 -18.56
CA GLY A 150 -8.35 1.76 -19.39
C GLY A 150 -8.45 0.29 -19.85
N GLU A 151 -7.31 -0.36 -20.10
CA GLU A 151 -7.28 -1.79 -20.45
C GLU A 151 -7.73 -2.67 -19.28
N VAL A 152 -7.31 -2.35 -18.05
CA VAL A 152 -7.76 -3.04 -16.83
C VAL A 152 -9.28 -2.95 -16.70
N ARG A 153 -9.83 -1.74 -16.89
CA ARG A 153 -11.29 -1.53 -16.82
C ARG A 153 -12.03 -2.36 -17.86
N SER A 154 -11.54 -2.37 -19.10
CA SER A 154 -12.12 -3.18 -20.19
C SER A 154 -12.11 -4.68 -19.86
N THR A 155 -11.10 -5.16 -19.13
CA THR A 155 -11.01 -6.55 -18.65
C THR A 155 -12.05 -6.86 -17.56
N LEU A 156 -12.31 -5.92 -16.65
CA LEU A 156 -13.22 -6.11 -15.51
C LEU A 156 -14.69 -5.90 -15.88
N GLU A 157 -14.98 -5.01 -16.82
CA GLU A 157 -16.34 -4.63 -17.26
C GLU A 157 -17.30 -5.81 -17.47
N PRO A 158 -16.92 -6.94 -18.10
CA PRO A 158 -17.83 -8.06 -18.34
C PRO A 158 -18.32 -8.79 -17.07
N LEU A 159 -17.58 -8.71 -15.96
CA LEU A 159 -17.98 -9.32 -14.68
C LEU A 159 -18.98 -8.47 -13.92
N LEU A 160 -19.01 -7.17 -14.19
CA LEU A 160 -19.74 -6.21 -13.39
C LEU A 160 -21.18 -6.05 -13.88
N PRO A 161 -22.14 -5.77 -12.97
CA PRO A 161 -23.52 -5.49 -13.35
C PRO A 161 -23.56 -4.32 -14.34
N GLN A 162 -24.26 -4.52 -15.46
CA GLN A 162 -24.54 -3.46 -16.42
C GLN A 162 -25.84 -2.78 -15.98
N ASP A 163 -25.75 -1.50 -15.58
CA ASP A 163 -26.92 -0.66 -15.26
C ASP A 163 -27.86 -0.44 -16.47
#